data_AF-A0A2T6C1V6-F1
#
_entry.id   AF-A0A2T6C1V6-F1
#
_cell.length_a   1.000
_cell.length_b   1.000
_cell.length_c   1.000
_cell.angle_alpha   90.00
_cell.angle_beta   90.00
_cell.angle_gamma   90.00
#
_symmetry.space_group_name_H-M   'P 1'
#
loop_
_entity.id
_entity.type
_entity.pdbx_description
1 polymer ?
#
loop_
_entity_poly.entity_id
_entity_poly.type
_entity_poly.pdbx_seq_one_letter_code
_entity_poly.pdbx_strand_id
1 'polypeptide(L)'
;MNAVHGSIIENLKLIEIIYEETVDAFKKDRTNTSDSKEVTVNQFIESYLPSDFQIKLRSKIYSLTQETNNIDCVVLSPNHPKLITPKREVVLAEGVFSAIEVKPDIATLTEKSEFLKGLLQIKSVKNLSRETQRIEIWKLTGEKEPPKYYNKILVSYFLLNHQN
;
A
#
# COMPACT_ATOMS: atom_id res chain seq x y z
N MET A 1 -27.10 5.02 -13.77
CA MET A 1 -25.96 4.80 -12.86
C MET A 1 -24.72 4.60 -13.73
N ASN A 2 -23.59 5.25 -13.45
CA ASN A 2 -22.37 5.15 -14.28
C ASN A 2 -21.68 3.79 -14.06
N ALA A 3 -21.18 3.15 -15.11
CA ALA A 3 -20.45 1.88 -15.04
C ALA A 3 -19.23 1.91 -14.09
N VAL A 4 -18.53 3.05 -14.00
CA VAL A 4 -17.43 3.25 -13.04
C VAL A 4 -17.93 3.17 -11.59
N HIS A 5 -19.08 3.78 -11.31
CA HIS A 5 -19.68 3.70 -9.98
C HIS A 5 -20.19 2.29 -9.67
N GLY A 6 -20.77 1.62 -10.67
CA GLY A 6 -21.21 0.22 -10.56
C GLY A 6 -20.05 -0.72 -10.24
N SER A 7 -18.91 -0.58 -10.94
CA SER A 7 -17.74 -1.44 -10.70
C SER A 7 -17.15 -1.25 -9.30
N ILE A 8 -17.12 -0.01 -8.79
CA ILE A 8 -16.70 0.27 -7.40
C ILE A 8 -17.60 -0.47 -6.41
N ILE A 9 -18.92 -0.41 -6.58
CA ILE A 9 -19.86 -1.12 -5.69
C ILE A 9 -19.64 -2.63 -5.75
N GLU A 10 -19.48 -3.21 -6.94
CA GLU A 10 -19.27 -4.67 -7.09
C GLU A 10 -17.97 -5.13 -6.43
N ASN A 11 -16.88 -4.37 -6.60
CA ASN A 11 -15.59 -4.69 -5.98
C ASN A 11 -15.60 -4.47 -4.46
N LEU A 12 -16.35 -3.48 -3.95
CA LEU A 12 -16.54 -3.30 -2.52
C LEU A 12 -17.29 -4.48 -1.89
N LYS A 13 -18.31 -5.03 -2.57
CA LYS A 13 -19.03 -6.23 -2.09
C LYS A 13 -18.10 -7.45 -1.97
N LEU A 14 -17.15 -7.61 -2.89
CA LEU A 14 -16.16 -8.69 -2.78
C LEU A 14 -15.31 -8.56 -1.51
N ILE A 15 -14.90 -7.34 -1.19
CA ILE A 15 -14.18 -7.04 0.05
C ILE A 15 -15.06 -7.38 1.26
N GLU A 16 -16.33 -6.95 1.26
CA GLU A 16 -17.27 -7.22 2.36
C GLU A 16 -17.41 -8.72 2.64
N ILE A 17 -17.57 -9.55 1.59
CA ILE A 17 -17.68 -11.01 1.70
C ILE A 17 -16.44 -11.62 2.38
N ILE A 18 -15.25 -11.18 2.01
CA ILE A 18 -14.00 -11.73 2.58
C ILE A 18 -13.81 -11.29 4.04
N TYR A 19 -14.48 -10.21 4.43
CA TYR A 19 -14.45 -9.74 5.79
C TYR A 19 -15.55 -10.35 6.66
N GLU A 20 -16.57 -11.02 6.12
CA GLU A 20 -17.58 -11.76 6.89
C GLU A 20 -16.96 -12.66 7.97
N GLU A 21 -17.76 -12.99 8.98
CA GLU A 21 -17.29 -13.82 10.09
C GLU A 21 -16.68 -15.12 9.54
N THR A 22 -15.41 -15.32 9.86
CA THR A 22 -14.69 -16.52 9.45
C THR A 22 -15.44 -17.73 9.99
N VAL A 23 -15.87 -18.61 9.09
CA VAL A 23 -16.61 -19.84 9.44
C VAL A 23 -15.87 -20.58 10.55
N ASP A 24 -16.61 -21.10 11.54
CA ASP A 24 -16.04 -21.70 12.76
C ASP A 24 -14.93 -22.72 12.49
N ALA A 25 -15.04 -23.49 11.41
CA ALA A 25 -14.05 -24.46 10.97
C ALA A 25 -12.65 -23.85 10.70
N PHE A 26 -12.59 -22.57 10.31
CA PHE A 26 -11.37 -21.86 9.93
C PHE A 26 -10.90 -20.83 10.95
N LYS A 27 -11.62 -20.60 12.06
CA LYS A 27 -11.24 -19.62 13.10
C LYS A 27 -9.87 -19.88 13.73
N LYS A 28 -9.38 -21.13 13.72
CA LYS A 28 -8.04 -21.49 14.21
C LYS A 28 -6.93 -21.13 13.22
N ASP A 29 -7.25 -20.92 11.95
CA ASP A 29 -6.32 -20.57 10.88
C ASP A 29 -6.26 -19.05 10.66
N ARG A 30 -5.74 -18.38 11.70
CA ARG A 30 -5.69 -16.91 11.75
C ARG A 30 -4.75 -16.32 10.70
N THR A 31 -3.69 -17.04 10.34
CA THR A 31 -2.72 -16.59 9.34
C THR A 31 -3.37 -16.54 7.97
N ASN A 32 -3.95 -17.65 7.48
CA ASN A 32 -4.57 -17.64 6.16
C ASN A 32 -5.73 -16.64 6.08
N THR A 33 -6.50 -16.48 7.15
CA THR A 33 -7.57 -15.46 7.22
C THR A 33 -7.04 -14.03 7.06
N SER A 34 -5.91 -13.69 7.70
CA SER A 34 -5.28 -12.36 7.57
C SER A 34 -4.68 -12.18 6.17
N ASP A 35 -4.05 -13.22 5.63
CA ASP A 35 -3.44 -13.23 4.30
C ASP A 35 -4.49 -12.98 3.21
N SER A 36 -5.65 -13.64 3.28
CA SER A 36 -6.74 -13.46 2.31
C SER A 36 -7.29 -12.03 2.28
N LYS A 37 -7.34 -11.39 3.44
CA LYS A 37 -7.79 -10.00 3.59
C LYS A 37 -6.84 -9.02 2.87
N GLU A 38 -5.54 -9.18 3.07
CA GLU A 38 -4.53 -8.38 2.38
C GLU A 38 -4.57 -8.61 0.85
N VAL A 39 -4.67 -9.88 0.41
CA VAL A 39 -4.76 -10.22 -1.02
C VAL A 39 -5.95 -9.52 -1.69
N THR A 40 -7.09 -9.47 -1.01
CA THR A 40 -8.31 -8.86 -1.57
C THR A 40 -8.17 -7.36 -1.76
N VAL A 41 -7.57 -6.67 -0.78
CA VAL A 41 -7.31 -5.22 -0.90
C VAL A 41 -6.34 -4.96 -2.05
N ASN A 42 -5.32 -5.79 -2.22
CA ASN A 42 -4.39 -5.68 -3.35
C ASN A 42 -5.12 -5.84 -4.69
N GLN A 43 -5.99 -6.85 -4.84
CA GLN A 43 -6.80 -7.07 -6.05
C GLN A 43 -7.77 -5.93 -6.34
N PHE A 44 -8.38 -5.37 -5.28
CA PHE A 44 -9.22 -4.18 -5.40
C PHE A 44 -8.41 -3.02 -5.99
N ILE A 45 -7.24 -2.72 -5.43
CA ILE A 45 -6.39 -1.63 -5.90
C ILE A 45 -5.95 -1.90 -7.35
N GLU A 46 -5.55 -3.13 -7.67
CA GLU A 46 -5.12 -3.55 -9.02
C GLU A 46 -6.19 -3.26 -10.08
N SER A 47 -7.46 -3.49 -9.74
CA SER A 47 -8.59 -3.33 -10.65
C SER A 47 -8.81 -1.88 -11.13
N TYR A 48 -8.20 -0.91 -10.47
CA TYR A 48 -8.32 0.52 -10.81
C TYR A 48 -7.01 1.17 -11.25
N LEU A 49 -5.92 0.40 -11.32
CA LEU A 49 -4.65 0.90 -11.83
C LEU A 49 -4.46 0.52 -13.30
N PRO A 50 -3.78 1.36 -14.10
CA PRO A 50 -3.33 0.96 -15.43
C PRO A 50 -2.45 -0.29 -15.35
N SER A 51 -2.50 -1.14 -16.38
CA SER A 51 -1.85 -2.46 -16.41
C SER A 51 -0.33 -2.45 -16.30
N ASP A 52 0.30 -1.28 -16.47
CA ASP A 52 1.74 -1.10 -16.37
C ASP A 52 2.21 -0.79 -14.94
N PHE A 53 1.30 -0.45 -14.02
CA PHE A 53 1.59 -0.45 -12.59
C PHE A 53 1.70 -1.88 -12.08
N GLN A 54 2.59 -2.11 -11.11
CA GLN A 54 2.76 -3.42 -10.48
C GLN A 54 2.42 -3.33 -9.01
N ILE A 55 1.75 -4.36 -8.49
CA ILE A 55 1.45 -4.49 -7.07
C ILE A 55 2.32 -5.58 -6.47
N LYS A 56 2.93 -5.27 -5.32
CA LYS A 56 3.74 -6.21 -4.53
C LYS A 56 3.15 -6.37 -3.15
N LEU A 57 2.79 -7.61 -2.83
CA LEU A 57 2.28 -7.99 -1.52
C LEU A 57 3.45 -8.12 -0.54
N ARG A 58 3.25 -7.66 0.70
CA ARG A 58 4.15 -7.93 1.85
C ARG A 58 5.62 -7.67 1.56
N SER A 59 5.91 -6.54 0.92
CA SER A 59 7.24 -6.24 0.41
C SER A 59 7.95 -5.19 1.24
N LYS A 60 9.26 -5.38 1.43
CA LYS A 60 10.14 -4.34 1.97
C LYS A 60 10.51 -3.36 0.86
N ILE A 61 10.61 -2.09 1.22
CA ILE A 61 11.09 -1.03 0.33
C ILE A 61 12.50 -0.64 0.78
N TYR A 62 13.40 -0.54 -0.19
CA TYR A 62 14.82 -0.30 0.01
C TYR A 62 15.23 1.07 -0.52
N SER A 63 16.00 1.81 0.27
CA SER A 63 16.82 2.93 -0.20
C SER A 63 18.31 2.56 -0.12
N LEU A 64 19.19 3.50 -0.48
CA LEU A 64 20.65 3.31 -0.37
C LEU A 64 21.13 2.99 1.05
N THR A 65 20.41 3.46 2.08
CA THR A 65 20.89 3.40 3.47
C THR A 65 19.90 2.76 4.43
N GLN A 66 18.67 2.49 4.00
CA GLN A 66 17.58 2.05 4.86
C GLN A 66 16.67 1.03 4.15
N GLU A 67 15.94 0.27 4.95
CA GLU A 67 14.83 -0.56 4.50
C GLU A 67 13.62 -0.38 5.43
N THR A 68 12.43 -0.68 4.92
CA THR A 68 11.21 -0.74 5.71
C THR A 68 11.00 -2.14 6.30
N ASN A 69 10.06 -2.25 7.23
CA ASN A 69 9.38 -3.53 7.46
C ASN A 69 8.54 -3.90 6.23
N ASN A 70 8.02 -5.13 6.21
CA ASN A 70 7.06 -5.53 5.17
C ASN A 70 5.84 -4.61 5.22
N ILE A 71 5.46 -4.12 4.04
CA ILE A 71 4.26 -3.33 3.80
C ILE A 71 3.26 -4.21 3.05
N ASP A 72 2.00 -4.21 3.48
CA ASP A 72 0.96 -5.13 2.99
C ASP A 72 0.74 -5.00 1.47
N CYS A 73 0.73 -3.77 0.96
CA CYS A 73 0.58 -3.46 -0.46
C CYS A 73 1.56 -2.36 -0.89
N VAL A 74 2.44 -2.66 -1.84
CA VAL A 74 3.34 -1.67 -2.46
C VAL A 74 3.00 -1.55 -3.94
N VAL A 75 2.64 -0.33 -4.36
CA VAL A 75 2.35 0.00 -5.76
C VAL A 75 3.62 0.57 -6.38
N LEU A 76 4.10 -0.09 -7.42
CA LEU A 76 5.27 0.31 -8.20
C LEU A 76 4.85 1.11 -9.42
N SER A 77 5.63 2.15 -9.74
CA SER A 77 5.45 2.87 -11.00
C SER A 77 5.83 1.98 -12.19
N PRO A 78 5.29 2.25 -13.39
CA PRO A 78 5.57 1.45 -14.59
C PRO A 78 7.04 1.28 -14.96
N ASN A 79 7.84 2.28 -14.63
CA ASN A 79 9.28 2.30 -14.88
C ASN A 79 10.12 1.70 -13.73
N HIS A 80 9.50 1.06 -12.73
CA HIS A 80 10.25 0.39 -11.66
C HIS A 80 11.07 -0.78 -12.24
N PRO A 81 12.39 -0.85 -11.98
CA PRO A 81 13.23 -1.89 -12.52
C PRO A 81 12.93 -3.25 -11.87
N LYS A 82 12.80 -4.30 -12.68
CA LYS A 82 12.71 -5.68 -12.18
C LYS A 82 14.03 -6.12 -11.57
N LEU A 83 14.16 -5.99 -10.25
CA LEU A 83 15.35 -6.41 -9.50
C LEU A 83 15.06 -7.72 -8.77
N ILE A 84 15.17 -8.82 -9.51
CA ILE A 84 14.97 -10.16 -8.97
C ILE A 84 16.34 -10.81 -8.81
N THR A 85 16.64 -11.22 -7.58
CA THR A 85 17.79 -12.08 -7.29
C THR A 85 17.31 -13.53 -7.17
N PRO A 86 18.22 -14.52 -7.15
CA PRO A 86 17.82 -15.91 -6.90
C PRO A 86 17.10 -16.16 -5.58
N LYS A 87 17.16 -15.21 -4.62
CA LYS A 87 16.59 -15.39 -3.27
C LYS A 87 15.39 -14.49 -2.97
N ARG A 88 15.25 -13.36 -3.67
CA ARG A 88 14.26 -12.33 -3.36
C ARG A 88 14.13 -11.32 -4.47
N GLU A 89 12.99 -10.66 -4.50
CA GLU A 89 12.78 -9.42 -5.21
C GLU A 89 13.19 -8.22 -4.34
N VAL A 90 13.74 -7.19 -4.98
CA VAL A 90 14.18 -5.95 -4.33
C VAL A 90 13.35 -4.79 -4.86
N VAL A 91 12.60 -4.13 -3.98
CA VAL A 91 11.79 -2.97 -4.33
C VAL A 91 12.54 -1.68 -3.97
N LEU A 92 13.02 -0.95 -4.97
CA LEU A 92 13.65 0.37 -4.77
C LEU A 92 12.62 1.46 -4.46
N ALA A 93 12.90 2.27 -3.44
CA ALA A 93 12.09 3.41 -3.01
C ALA A 93 11.83 4.41 -4.16
N GLU A 94 12.79 4.57 -5.06
CA GLU A 94 12.76 5.48 -6.21
C GLU A 94 11.65 5.17 -7.21
N GLY A 95 11.24 3.90 -7.34
CA GLY A 95 10.16 3.47 -8.22
C GLY A 95 8.87 3.11 -7.47
N VAL A 96 8.78 3.35 -6.16
CA VAL A 96 7.52 3.15 -5.42
C VAL A 96 6.61 4.35 -5.67
N PHE A 97 5.42 4.07 -6.19
CA PHE A 97 4.35 5.06 -6.36
C PHE A 97 3.61 5.28 -5.03
N SER A 98 3.13 4.19 -4.41
CA SER A 98 2.39 4.24 -3.16
C SER A 98 2.70 3.03 -2.27
N ALA A 99 2.60 3.22 -0.96
CA ALA A 99 2.68 2.18 0.05
C ALA A 99 1.39 2.19 0.87
N ILE A 100 0.79 1.02 1.09
CA ILE A 100 -0.54 0.89 1.67
C ILE A 100 -0.48 -0.16 2.77
N GLU A 101 -0.89 0.25 3.96
CA GLU A 101 -1.03 -0.63 5.12
C GLU A 101 -2.52 -0.94 5.34
N VAL A 102 -2.82 -2.22 5.54
CA VAL A 102 -4.18 -2.72 5.76
C VAL A 102 -4.30 -3.07 7.24
N LYS A 103 -5.32 -2.50 7.90
CA LYS A 103 -5.67 -2.85 9.28
C LYS A 103 -7.17 -3.07 9.41
N PRO A 104 -7.61 -4.17 10.04
CA PRO A 104 -9.02 -4.45 10.22
C PRO A 104 -9.66 -3.49 11.24
N ASP A 105 -8.94 -3.05 12.26
CA ASP A 105 -9.47 -2.06 13.22
C ASP A 105 -8.41 -1.01 13.57
N ILE A 106 -8.76 0.26 13.45
CA ILE A 106 -7.93 1.38 13.94
C ILE A 106 -8.61 2.23 15.00
N ALA A 107 -9.83 1.87 15.42
CA ALA A 107 -10.62 2.65 16.37
C ALA A 107 -9.96 2.69 17.75
N THR A 108 -9.19 1.66 18.10
CA THR A 108 -8.46 1.60 19.36
C THR A 108 -7.16 2.41 19.27
N LEU A 109 -7.03 3.47 20.08
CA LEU A 109 -5.83 4.33 20.14
C LEU A 109 -4.99 4.06 21.39
N THR A 110 -4.43 2.85 21.49
CA THR A 110 -3.54 2.45 22.60
C THR A 110 -2.12 2.14 22.12
N GLU A 111 -1.14 2.04 23.03
CA GLU A 111 0.24 1.69 22.67
C GLU A 111 0.39 0.30 22.03
N LYS A 112 -0.59 -0.59 22.21
CA LYS A 112 -0.63 -1.92 21.60
C LYS A 112 -1.59 -2.00 20.41
N SER A 113 -2.20 -0.87 20.03
CA SER A 113 -3.18 -0.81 18.96
C SER A 113 -2.58 -1.14 17.59
N GLU A 114 -3.45 -1.66 16.73
CA GLU A 114 -3.17 -1.84 15.31
C GLU A 114 -2.91 -0.50 14.61
N PHE A 115 -3.55 0.58 15.07
CA PHE A 115 -3.29 1.93 14.58
C PHE A 115 -1.83 2.34 14.80
N LEU A 116 -1.31 2.22 16.03
CA LEU A 116 0.08 2.61 16.31
C LEU A 116 1.07 1.72 15.55
N LYS A 117 0.80 0.41 15.44
CA LYS A 117 1.63 -0.51 14.64
C LYS A 117 1.70 -0.07 13.18
N GLY A 118 0.54 0.21 12.57
CA GLY A 118 0.48 0.76 11.22
C GLY A 118 1.23 2.08 11.11
N LEU A 119 1.15 2.95 12.13
CA LEU A 119 1.77 4.28 12.07
C LEU A 119 3.29 4.15 12.04
N LEU A 120 3.84 3.21 12.82
CA LEU A 120 5.26 2.90 12.81
C LEU A 120 5.72 2.35 11.45
N GLN A 121 4.90 1.51 10.79
CA GLN A 121 5.19 1.02 9.44
C GLN A 121 5.20 2.18 8.43
N ILE A 122 4.19 3.04 8.43
CA ILE A 122 4.12 4.21 7.55
C ILE A 122 5.27 5.18 7.80
N LYS A 123 5.60 5.42 9.08
CA LYS A 123 6.74 6.26 9.45
C LYS A 123 8.04 5.71 8.88
N SER A 124 8.22 4.38 8.87
CA SER A 124 9.40 3.75 8.26
C SER A 124 9.49 4.07 6.76
N VAL A 125 8.38 4.03 6.03
CA VAL A 125 8.33 4.40 4.60
C VAL A 125 8.66 5.88 4.39
N LYS A 126 8.09 6.77 5.23
CA LYS A 126 8.34 8.22 5.12
C LYS A 126 9.78 8.61 5.46
N ASN A 127 10.45 7.82 6.29
CA ASN A 127 11.84 8.05 6.66
C ASN A 127 12.83 7.69 5.55
N LEU A 128 12.44 6.85 4.60
CA LEU A 128 13.29 6.49 3.46
C LEU A 128 13.80 7.75 2.74
N SER A 129 15.10 7.72 2.44
CA SER A 129 15.71 8.57 1.43
C SER A 129 15.28 8.10 0.05
N ARG A 130 14.99 9.06 -0.83
CA ARG A 130 14.62 8.78 -2.22
C ARG A 130 15.19 9.89 -3.08
N GLU A 131 16.03 9.53 -4.04
CA GLU A 131 16.57 10.46 -5.02
C GLU A 131 15.82 10.29 -6.34
N THR A 132 14.81 11.13 -6.58
CA THR A 132 14.14 11.19 -7.88
C THR A 132 14.70 12.32 -8.71
N GLN A 133 15.30 12.02 -9.85
CA GLN A 133 15.56 13.03 -10.86
C GLN A 133 14.25 13.40 -11.54
N ARG A 134 13.72 14.57 -11.19
CA ARG A 134 12.53 15.15 -11.83
C ARG A 134 12.96 16.37 -12.62
N ILE A 135 12.35 16.58 -13.78
CA ILE A 135 12.48 17.84 -14.50
C ILE A 135 11.81 18.91 -13.64
N GLU A 136 12.60 19.89 -13.19
CA GLU A 136 12.13 20.99 -12.35
C GLU A 136 11.44 22.04 -13.23
N ILE A 137 10.22 21.74 -13.67
CA ILE A 137 9.44 22.62 -14.56
C ILE A 137 9.30 24.03 -13.96
N TRP A 138 9.19 24.15 -12.64
CA TRP A 138 9.12 25.43 -11.93
C TRP A 138 10.36 26.32 -12.16
N LYS A 139 11.55 25.74 -12.39
CA LYS A 139 12.75 26.49 -12.77
C LYS A 139 12.66 27.07 -14.19
N LEU A 140 11.87 26.44 -15.05
CA LEU A 140 11.65 26.86 -16.44
C LEU A 140 10.49 27.87 -16.56
N THR A 141 9.47 27.75 -15.71
CA THR A 141 8.26 28.61 -15.75
C THR A 141 8.36 29.84 -14.84
N GLY A 142 9.34 29.89 -13.94
CA GLY A 142 9.45 30.95 -12.92
C GLY A 142 8.42 30.81 -11.79
N GLU A 143 7.75 29.67 -11.72
CA GLU A 143 6.80 29.36 -10.65
C GLU A 143 7.52 29.01 -9.34
N LYS A 144 6.76 29.01 -8.23
CA LYS A 144 7.29 28.66 -6.91
C LYS A 144 7.71 27.18 -6.87
N GLU A 145 8.82 26.91 -6.18
CA GLU A 145 9.26 25.54 -5.90
C GLU A 145 8.14 24.75 -5.20
N PRO A 146 7.80 23.54 -5.67
CA PRO A 146 6.79 22.71 -5.04
C PRO A 146 7.29 22.22 -3.66
N PRO A 147 6.38 22.03 -2.69
CA PRO A 147 6.71 21.48 -1.39
C PRO A 147 7.53 20.18 -1.43
N LYS A 148 8.55 20.06 -0.58
CA LYS A 148 9.45 18.88 -0.52
C LYS A 148 8.73 17.55 -0.25
N TYR A 149 7.53 17.56 0.34
CA TYR A 149 6.78 16.34 0.61
C TYR A 149 6.35 15.60 -0.66
N TYR A 150 6.29 16.27 -1.82
CA TYR A 150 6.03 15.64 -3.11
C TYR A 150 7.13 14.64 -3.54
N ASN A 151 8.28 14.67 -2.88
CA ASN A 151 9.39 13.73 -3.11
C ASN A 151 9.29 12.48 -2.21
N LYS A 152 8.33 12.44 -1.28
CA LYS A 152 8.08 11.28 -0.43
C LYS A 152 7.10 10.32 -1.10
N ILE A 153 7.25 9.04 -0.79
CA ILE A 153 6.29 8.00 -1.20
C ILE A 153 4.90 8.37 -0.65
N LEU A 154 3.87 8.28 -1.48
CA LEU A 154 2.49 8.41 -1.01
C LEU A 154 2.18 7.22 -0.09
N VAL A 155 1.58 7.50 1.06
CA VAL A 155 1.24 6.43 2.01
C VAL A 155 -0.21 6.58 2.41
N SER A 156 -0.94 5.47 2.36
CA SER A 156 -2.38 5.42 2.66
C SER A 156 -2.68 4.29 3.64
N TYR A 157 -3.70 4.50 4.47
CA TYR A 157 -4.34 3.43 5.23
C TYR A 157 -5.54 2.94 4.47
N PHE A 158 -5.66 1.62 4.37
CA PHE A 158 -6.92 1.01 3.98
C PHE A 158 -7.62 0.48 5.22
N LEU A 159 -8.76 1.08 5.54
CA LEU A 159 -9.55 0.77 6.72
C LEU A 159 -10.77 -0.04 6.33
N LEU A 160 -10.99 -1.12 7.05
CA LEU A 160 -12.06 -2.06 6.78
C LEU A 160 -12.93 -2.12 8.02
N ASN A 161 -13.77 -1.09 8.19
CA ASN A 161 -14.70 -1.03 9.30
C ASN A 161 -15.74 -2.15 9.14
N HIS A 162 -15.75 -3.08 10.10
CA HIS A 162 -16.95 -3.86 10.38
C HIS A 162 -17.93 -2.98 11.15
N GLN A 163 -19.02 -2.58 10.51
CA GLN A 163 -20.20 -2.16 11.27
C GLN A 163 -20.91 -3.43 11.70
N ASN A 164 -20.84 -3.72 13.02
CA ASN A 164 -21.75 -4.66 13.65
C ASN A 164 -23.18 -4.09 13.64
#